data_AF-A0A914IMV9-F1
#
_entry.id   AF-A0A914IMV9-F1
#
_cell.length_a   1.000
_cell.length_b   1.000
_cell.length_c   1.000
_cell.angle_alpha   90.00
_cell.angle_beta   90.00
_cell.angle_gamma   90.00
#
_symmetry.space_group_name_H-M   'P 1'
#
loop_
_entity.id
_entity.type
_entity.pdbx_description
1 polymer ?
#
loop_
_entity_poly.entity_id
_entity_poly.type
_entity_poly.pdbx_seq_one_letter_code
_entity_poly.pdbx_strand_id
1 'polypeptide(L)'
;MTKYTLQYFKINGRAGGIRLLLDYLKVPYTDEYVDFADWPKIKEATPFGQLPVLKCDCGLQLPETTAIYRYIGAKHGAVADTLEEQALCDALADHLQDYMSKLSLFIGGIMGKKLPRERLQEYLDESNKFFIERLVPDLNKQLKKNGTGYLVGKKPTWVDFIVADTMDSHLYFSDNADKDQLGELIQHKDKIFGLPGVQKRVEERKDLNKQLKKNGTGYLVGKKPTWVDFIVADTMDSHLYFSENADKDQLGELVQHKDKIFGLPGLEKRVEERKGLYPPREMYKF
;
A
#
# COMPACT_ATOMS: atom_id res chain seq x y z
N MET A 1 -13.24 16.63 -19.63
CA MET A 1 -12.84 15.58 -18.67
C MET A 1 -11.99 16.24 -17.61
N THR A 2 -12.30 16.05 -16.32
CA THR A 2 -11.43 16.52 -15.24
C THR A 2 -10.11 15.78 -15.29
N LYS A 3 -8.98 16.50 -15.36
CA LYS A 3 -7.65 15.91 -15.19
C LYS A 3 -7.24 15.97 -13.71
N TYR A 4 -6.75 14.85 -13.20
CA TYR A 4 -6.22 14.75 -11.84
C TYR A 4 -4.71 14.59 -11.82
N THR A 5 -4.07 15.20 -10.84
CA THR A 5 -2.70 14.91 -10.46
C THR A 5 -2.69 14.44 -9.01
N LEU A 6 -2.26 13.20 -8.77
CA LEU A 6 -2.14 12.63 -7.43
C LEU A 6 -0.71 12.80 -6.94
N GLN A 7 -0.51 13.74 -6.02
CA GLN A 7 0.79 13.99 -5.41
C GLN A 7 0.97 13.05 -4.21
N TYR A 8 1.99 12.20 -4.25
CA TYR A 8 2.33 11.29 -3.15
C TYR A 8 3.77 10.77 -3.27
N PHE A 9 4.25 10.07 -2.25
CA PHE A 9 5.48 9.29 -2.36
C PHE A 9 5.37 8.20 -3.44
N LYS A 10 6.51 7.77 -4.00
CA LYS A 10 6.60 6.65 -4.95
C LYS A 10 6.43 5.28 -4.28
N ILE A 11 5.38 5.15 -3.48
CA ILE A 11 4.92 3.93 -2.81
C ILE A 11 3.39 3.87 -2.93
N ASN A 12 2.77 2.73 -2.60
CA ASN A 12 1.32 2.65 -2.48
C ASN A 12 0.85 3.50 -1.29
N GLY A 13 1.17 3.05 -0.06
CA GLY A 13 0.78 3.74 1.17
C GLY A 13 -0.68 4.20 1.13
N ARG A 14 -0.95 5.41 1.63
CA ARG A 14 -2.29 6.01 1.63
C ARG A 14 -2.85 6.35 0.24
N ALA A 15 -2.02 6.32 -0.81
CA ALA A 15 -2.45 6.57 -2.18
C ALA A 15 -2.77 5.27 -2.96
N GLY A 16 -2.49 4.09 -2.39
CA GLY A 16 -2.65 2.79 -3.03
C GLY A 16 -4.04 2.59 -3.59
N GLY A 17 -5.06 2.59 -2.74
CA GLY A 17 -6.42 2.37 -3.19
C GLY A 17 -7.04 3.57 -3.92
N ILE A 18 -6.52 4.79 -3.75
CA ILE A 18 -6.95 5.95 -4.57
C ILE A 18 -6.64 5.65 -6.04
N ARG A 19 -5.46 5.10 -6.31
CA ARG A 19 -5.08 4.65 -7.66
C ARG A 19 -5.96 3.49 -8.15
N LEU A 20 -6.29 2.53 -7.28
CA LEU A 20 -7.22 1.44 -7.64
C LEU A 20 -8.60 1.98 -8.03
N LEU A 21 -9.14 2.93 -7.26
CA LEU A 21 -10.43 3.56 -7.53
C LEU A 21 -10.42 4.33 -8.86
N LEU A 22 -9.38 5.14 -9.11
CA LEU A 22 -9.23 5.88 -10.36
C LEU A 22 -9.14 4.95 -11.58
N ASP A 23 -8.40 3.86 -11.47
CA ASP A 23 -8.27 2.86 -12.54
C ASP A 23 -9.59 2.12 -12.81
N TYR A 24 -10.29 1.72 -11.76
CA TYR A 24 -11.62 1.10 -11.86
C TYR A 24 -12.60 2.01 -12.61
N LEU A 25 -12.61 3.29 -12.25
CA LEU A 25 -13.45 4.31 -12.88
C LEU A 25 -12.95 4.74 -14.26
N LYS A 26 -11.78 4.25 -14.70
CA LYS A 26 -11.11 4.64 -15.95
C LYS A 26 -10.90 6.15 -16.05
N VAL A 27 -10.65 6.80 -14.93
CA VAL A 27 -10.41 8.24 -14.86
C VAL A 27 -8.93 8.50 -15.08
N PRO A 28 -8.54 9.27 -16.11
CA PRO A 28 -7.14 9.57 -16.36
C PRO A 28 -6.58 10.47 -15.25
N TYR A 29 -5.41 10.11 -14.74
CA TYR A 29 -4.67 10.90 -13.77
C TYR A 29 -3.16 10.80 -14.02
N THR A 30 -2.41 11.70 -13.40
CA THR A 30 -0.94 11.69 -13.39
C THR A 30 -0.46 11.52 -11.96
N ASP A 31 0.47 10.60 -11.72
CA ASP A 31 1.20 10.55 -10.45
C ASP A 31 2.27 11.66 -10.43
N GLU A 32 2.24 12.50 -9.42
CA GLU A 32 3.32 13.44 -9.10
C GLU A 32 4.08 12.89 -7.90
N TYR A 33 5.19 12.20 -8.17
CA TYR A 33 5.98 11.56 -7.12
C TYR A 33 6.82 12.58 -6.36
N VAL A 34 6.76 12.50 -5.04
CA VAL A 34 7.61 13.23 -4.11
C VAL A 34 8.68 12.27 -3.59
N ASP A 35 9.95 12.66 -3.69
CA ASP A 35 11.02 11.94 -3.02
C ASP A 35 11.04 12.27 -1.52
N PHE A 36 11.28 11.27 -0.67
CA PHE A 36 11.33 11.44 0.78
C PHE A 36 12.32 12.52 1.23
N ALA A 37 13.44 12.67 0.50
CA ALA A 37 14.46 13.68 0.76
C ALA A 37 14.00 15.13 0.47
N ASP A 38 13.06 15.30 -0.45
CA ASP A 38 12.52 16.61 -0.83
C ASP A 38 11.25 16.97 -0.05
N TRP A 39 10.61 15.99 0.61
CA TRP A 39 9.42 16.23 1.42
C TRP A 39 9.56 17.39 2.42
N PRO A 40 10.64 17.53 3.21
CA PRO A 40 10.80 18.66 4.13
C PRO A 40 10.73 20.03 3.45
N LYS A 41 11.13 20.14 2.17
CA LYS A 41 11.17 21.41 1.44
C LYS A 41 9.80 21.82 0.89
N ILE A 42 8.96 20.84 0.56
CA ILE A 42 7.64 21.10 -0.06
C ILE A 42 6.48 20.98 0.92
N LYS A 43 6.70 20.44 2.12
CA LYS A 43 5.65 20.18 3.12
C LYS A 43 4.80 21.41 3.40
N GLU A 44 5.40 22.56 3.65
CA GLU A 44 4.64 23.78 3.96
C GLU A 44 3.81 24.29 2.79
N ALA A 45 4.15 23.89 1.56
CA ALA A 45 3.40 24.25 0.36
C ALA A 45 2.22 23.30 0.10
N THR A 46 2.13 22.14 0.76
CA THR A 46 0.97 21.24 0.60
C THR A 46 -0.16 21.64 1.56
N PRO A 47 -1.43 21.49 1.15
CA PRO A 47 -2.56 21.69 2.05
C PRO A 47 -2.41 20.83 3.32
N PHE A 48 -2.59 21.47 4.48
CA PHE A 48 -2.42 20.88 5.81
C PHE A 48 -1.03 20.29 6.11
N GLY A 49 -0.03 20.53 5.25
CA GLY A 49 1.32 20.00 5.45
C GLY A 49 1.41 18.48 5.41
N GLN A 50 0.54 17.85 4.60
CA GLN A 50 0.43 16.40 4.49
C GLN A 50 0.34 15.93 3.02
N LEU A 51 0.48 14.61 2.85
CA LEU A 51 0.27 13.87 1.61
C LEU A 51 -0.60 12.63 1.92
N PRO A 52 -1.43 12.13 0.99
CA PRO A 52 -1.57 12.55 -0.41
C PRO A 52 -2.35 13.84 -0.61
N VAL A 53 -2.18 14.44 -1.80
CA VAL A 53 -2.97 15.57 -2.29
C VAL A 53 -3.46 15.27 -3.70
N LEU A 54 -4.78 15.38 -3.92
CA LEU A 54 -5.37 15.32 -5.25
C LEU A 54 -5.52 16.74 -5.81
N LYS A 55 -4.73 17.06 -6.83
CA LYS A 55 -4.85 18.33 -7.58
C LYS A 55 -5.83 18.16 -8.73
N CYS A 56 -6.82 19.02 -8.79
CA CYS A 56 -7.83 19.06 -9.85
C CYS A 56 -7.55 20.23 -10.79
N ASP A 57 -7.87 20.08 -12.08
CA ASP A 57 -7.78 21.15 -13.08
C ASP A 57 -8.60 22.41 -12.76
N CYS A 58 -9.66 22.29 -11.96
CA CYS A 58 -10.42 23.44 -11.45
C CYS A 58 -9.70 24.26 -10.36
N GLY A 59 -8.44 23.92 -10.04
CA GLY A 59 -7.62 24.59 -9.02
C GLY A 59 -7.80 24.04 -7.61
N LEU A 60 -8.73 23.11 -7.39
CA LEU A 60 -8.88 22.43 -6.10
C LEU A 60 -7.66 21.55 -5.81
N GLN A 61 -7.01 21.77 -4.66
CA GLN A 61 -6.02 20.87 -4.10
C GLN A 61 -6.62 20.22 -2.85
N LEU A 62 -7.02 18.96 -2.96
CA LEU A 62 -7.74 18.23 -1.93
C LEU A 62 -6.76 17.37 -1.12
N PRO A 63 -6.45 17.71 0.15
CA PRO A 63 -5.76 16.82 1.07
C PRO A 63 -6.72 15.76 1.63
N GLU A 64 -6.21 14.92 2.53
CA GLU A 64 -6.93 13.87 3.25
C GLU A 64 -7.39 12.70 2.38
N THR A 65 -6.83 11.53 2.68
CA THR A 65 -7.05 10.28 1.93
C THR A 65 -8.54 9.96 1.75
N THR A 66 -9.32 9.93 2.83
CA THR A 66 -10.75 9.60 2.79
C THR A 66 -11.55 10.65 2.01
N ALA A 67 -11.20 11.93 2.14
CA ALA A 67 -11.85 12.99 1.38
C ALA A 67 -11.61 12.83 -0.13
N ILE A 68 -10.38 12.45 -0.52
CA ILE A 68 -10.02 12.15 -1.92
C ILE A 68 -10.84 10.98 -2.46
N TYR A 69 -10.93 9.85 -1.72
CA TYR A 69 -11.77 8.71 -2.11
C TYR A 69 -13.24 9.12 -2.32
N ARG A 70 -13.81 9.81 -1.34
CA ARG A 70 -15.21 10.26 -1.37
C ARG A 70 -15.46 11.22 -2.53
N TYR A 71 -14.57 12.18 -2.77
CA TYR A 71 -14.69 13.12 -3.88
C TYR A 71 -14.65 12.42 -5.24
N ILE A 72 -13.68 11.53 -5.46
CA ILE A 72 -13.57 10.75 -6.70
C ILE A 72 -14.81 9.86 -6.86
N GLY A 73 -15.22 9.17 -5.81
CA GLY A 73 -16.38 8.30 -5.83
C GLY A 73 -17.66 9.05 -6.17
N ALA A 74 -17.92 10.18 -5.51
CA ALA A 74 -19.10 11.01 -5.76
C ALA A 74 -19.11 11.59 -7.18
N LYS A 75 -17.95 12.07 -7.67
CA LYS A 75 -17.86 12.70 -8.99
C LYS A 75 -18.03 11.71 -10.14
N HIS A 76 -17.63 10.46 -9.95
CA HIS A 76 -17.53 9.46 -11.03
C HIS A 76 -18.44 8.23 -10.83
N GLY A 77 -19.32 8.25 -9.82
CA GLY A 77 -20.38 7.27 -9.66
C GLY A 77 -20.03 6.01 -8.86
N ALA A 78 -18.96 6.03 -8.05
CA ALA A 78 -18.64 4.99 -7.07
C ALA A 78 -19.14 5.36 -5.66
N VAL A 79 -20.41 5.73 -5.56
CA VAL A 79 -21.15 5.97 -4.30
C VAL A 79 -22.36 5.06 -4.22
N ALA A 80 -22.83 4.84 -2.99
CA ALA A 80 -24.07 4.12 -2.75
C ALA A 80 -25.30 4.96 -3.17
N ASP A 81 -26.45 4.31 -3.34
CA ASP A 81 -27.59 4.91 -4.03
C ASP A 81 -28.42 5.81 -3.10
N THR A 82 -28.42 5.55 -1.79
CA THR A 82 -29.14 6.38 -0.79
C THR A 82 -28.19 7.12 0.15
N LEU A 83 -28.70 8.17 0.79
CA LEU A 83 -27.95 8.95 1.77
C LEU A 83 -27.56 8.09 2.99
N GLU A 84 -28.46 7.21 3.44
CA GLU A 84 -28.22 6.29 4.56
C GLU A 84 -27.11 5.29 4.23
N GLU A 85 -27.09 4.78 3.01
CA GLU A 85 -26.01 3.90 2.54
C GLU A 85 -24.69 4.66 2.42
N GLN A 86 -24.70 5.90 1.93
CA GLN A 86 -23.49 6.74 1.86
C GLN A 86 -22.96 7.08 3.25
N ALA A 87 -23.83 7.38 4.21
CA ALA A 87 -23.46 7.60 5.60
C ALA A 87 -22.85 6.34 6.23
N LEU A 88 -23.32 5.15 5.84
CA LEU A 88 -22.70 3.90 6.25
C LEU A 88 -21.31 3.72 5.63
N CYS A 89 -21.10 4.09 4.36
CA CYS A 89 -19.75 4.12 3.77
C CYS A 89 -18.80 5.04 4.55
N ASP A 90 -19.29 6.21 4.97
CA ASP A 90 -18.51 7.16 5.78
C ASP A 90 -18.14 6.55 7.14
N ALA A 91 -19.11 5.98 7.85
CA ALA A 91 -18.87 5.35 9.15
C ALA A 91 -17.86 4.19 9.07
N LEU A 92 -17.92 3.39 8.00
CA LEU A 92 -16.96 2.32 7.76
C LEU A 92 -15.55 2.89 7.53
N ALA A 93 -15.41 3.93 6.72
CA ALA A 93 -14.10 4.55 6.46
C ALA A 93 -13.50 5.19 7.72
N ASP A 94 -14.33 5.85 8.54
CA ASP A 94 -13.90 6.43 9.81
C ASP A 94 -13.46 5.33 10.79
N HIS A 95 -14.14 4.18 10.79
CA HIS A 95 -13.74 3.03 11.59
C HIS A 95 -12.34 2.52 11.20
N LEU A 96 -11.99 2.54 9.90
CA LEU A 96 -10.66 2.17 9.42
C LEU A 96 -9.56 3.16 9.87
N GLN A 97 -9.91 4.43 10.10
CA GLN A 97 -8.93 5.46 10.46
C GLN A 97 -8.23 5.15 11.79
N ASP A 98 -8.90 4.48 12.73
CA ASP A 98 -8.31 4.07 14.01
C ASP A 98 -7.18 3.05 13.84
N TYR A 99 -7.32 2.14 12.88
CA TYR A 99 -6.25 1.21 12.49
C TYR A 99 -5.12 1.95 11.79
N MET A 100 -5.46 2.78 10.80
CA MET A 100 -4.48 3.54 10.03
C MET A 100 -3.65 4.48 10.92
N SER A 101 -4.24 5.01 11.99
CA SER A 101 -3.54 5.83 12.98
C SER A 101 -2.50 5.00 13.75
N LYS A 102 -2.84 3.77 14.18
CA LYS A 102 -1.89 2.87 14.86
C LYS A 102 -0.78 2.41 13.92
N LEU A 103 -1.14 1.95 12.73
CA LEU A 103 -0.17 1.54 11.70
C LEU A 103 0.77 2.70 11.32
N SER A 104 0.27 3.95 11.32
CA SER A 104 1.11 5.10 10.99
C SER A 104 2.21 5.39 12.01
N LEU A 105 2.06 4.97 13.27
CA LEU A 105 3.13 5.04 14.28
C LEU A 105 4.28 4.08 13.95
N PHE A 106 3.94 2.86 13.53
CA PHE A 106 4.90 1.89 13.02
C PHE A 106 5.62 2.42 11.76
N ILE A 107 4.86 2.86 10.75
CA ILE A 107 5.41 3.39 9.49
C ILE A 107 6.30 4.62 9.73
N GLY A 108 5.87 5.55 10.59
CA GLY A 108 6.68 6.72 10.94
C GLY A 108 7.94 6.36 11.73
N GLY A 109 7.88 5.30 12.53
CA GLY A 109 9.01 4.74 13.25
C GLY A 109 10.08 4.17 12.32
N ILE A 110 9.69 3.42 11.28
CA ILE A 110 10.63 2.84 10.30
C ILE A 110 11.17 3.88 9.31
N MET A 111 10.35 4.85 8.88
CA MET A 111 10.72 5.78 7.80
C MET A 111 11.44 7.05 8.28
N GLY A 112 11.21 7.50 9.51
CA GLY A 112 11.70 8.82 9.96
C GLY A 112 12.33 8.82 11.34
N LYS A 113 11.59 8.37 12.35
CA LYS A 113 12.01 8.48 13.76
C LYS A 113 13.09 7.47 14.17
N LYS A 114 13.32 6.43 13.35
CA LYS A 114 14.26 5.33 13.60
C LYS A 114 14.11 4.78 15.02
N LEU A 115 12.87 4.44 15.39
CA LEU A 115 12.56 3.96 16.72
C LEU A 115 13.23 2.60 17.00
N PRO A 116 13.50 2.26 18.28
CA PRO A 116 13.94 0.93 18.67
C PRO A 116 12.95 -0.14 18.18
N ARG A 117 13.46 -1.32 17.83
CA ARG A 117 12.64 -2.38 17.23
C ARG A 117 11.55 -2.91 18.14
N GLU A 118 11.79 -3.02 19.43
CA GLU A 118 10.77 -3.37 20.43
C GLU A 118 9.57 -2.44 20.33
N ARG A 119 9.82 -1.13 20.21
CA ARG A 119 8.76 -0.13 20.07
C ARG A 119 8.05 -0.19 18.72
N LEU A 120 8.76 -0.55 17.65
CA LEU A 120 8.15 -0.80 16.34
C LEU A 120 7.24 -2.04 16.39
N GLN A 121 7.70 -3.12 17.03
CA GLN A 121 6.94 -4.35 17.20
C GLN A 121 5.68 -4.09 18.02
N GLU A 122 5.78 -3.36 19.14
CA GLU A 122 4.61 -2.95 19.93
C GLU A 122 3.55 -2.23 19.09
N TYR A 123 3.96 -1.24 18.27
CA TYR A 123 3.01 -0.53 17.40
C TYR A 123 2.41 -1.42 16.32
N LEU A 124 3.20 -2.34 15.76
CA LEU A 124 2.71 -3.29 14.77
C LEU A 124 1.71 -4.26 15.41
N ASP A 125 2.03 -4.82 16.57
CA ASP A 125 1.18 -5.74 17.34
C ASP A 125 -0.11 -5.06 17.77
N GLU A 126 -0.05 -3.83 18.28
CA GLU A 126 -1.24 -3.03 18.61
C GLU A 126 -2.12 -2.79 17.37
N SER A 127 -1.50 -2.48 16.23
CA SER A 127 -2.23 -2.28 14.97
C SER A 127 -2.87 -3.58 14.48
N ASN A 128 -2.15 -4.70 14.55
CA ASN A 128 -2.61 -6.02 14.12
C ASN A 128 -3.73 -6.52 15.03
N LYS A 129 -3.56 -6.39 16.35
CA LYS A 129 -4.59 -6.70 17.33
C LYS A 129 -5.86 -5.91 17.06
N PHE A 130 -5.75 -4.59 16.83
CA PHE A 130 -6.92 -3.79 16.49
C PHE A 130 -7.56 -4.23 15.17
N PHE A 131 -6.76 -4.53 14.15
CA PHE A 131 -7.26 -5.01 12.87
C PHE A 131 -8.05 -6.32 13.02
N ILE A 132 -7.46 -7.32 13.68
CA ILE A 132 -8.02 -8.67 13.83
C ILE A 132 -9.19 -8.69 14.81
N GLU A 133 -9.08 -8.04 15.98
CA GLU A 133 -10.10 -8.14 17.04
C GLU A 133 -11.26 -7.17 16.85
N ARG A 134 -11.10 -6.10 16.06
CA ARG A 134 -12.12 -5.07 15.85
C ARG A 134 -12.57 -4.97 14.39
N LEU A 135 -11.67 -4.57 13.49
CA LEU A 135 -12.05 -4.29 12.11
C LEU A 135 -12.56 -5.53 11.38
N VAL A 136 -11.83 -6.65 11.47
CA VAL A 136 -12.17 -7.87 10.74
C VAL A 136 -13.56 -8.40 11.12
N PRO A 137 -13.95 -8.55 12.41
CA PRO A 137 -15.29 -8.95 12.79
C PRO A 137 -16.39 -8.00 12.28
N ASP A 138 -16.19 -6.69 12.43
CA ASP A 138 -17.18 -5.68 12.07
C ASP A 138 -17.38 -5.59 10.55
N LEU A 139 -16.29 -5.65 9.77
CA LEU A 139 -16.32 -5.69 8.31
C LEU A 139 -16.92 -7.00 7.79
N ASN A 140 -16.56 -8.15 8.37
CA ASN A 140 -17.17 -9.44 8.02
C ASN A 140 -18.68 -9.45 8.28
N LYS A 141 -19.11 -8.91 9.43
CA LYS A 141 -20.54 -8.77 9.75
C LYS A 141 -21.25 -7.89 8.72
N GLN A 142 -20.62 -6.79 8.31
CA GLN A 142 -21.19 -5.90 7.30
C GLN A 142 -21.27 -6.56 5.91
N LEU A 143 -20.21 -7.26 5.48
CA LEU A 143 -20.20 -8.03 4.22
C LEU A 143 -21.30 -9.08 4.19
N LYS A 144 -21.46 -9.85 5.27
CA LYS A 144 -22.52 -10.85 5.42
C LYS A 144 -23.91 -10.23 5.39
N LYS A 145 -24.09 -9.09 6.08
CA LYS A 145 -25.36 -8.36 6.10
C LYS A 145 -25.75 -7.85 4.72
N ASN A 146 -24.79 -7.35 3.94
CA ASN A 146 -25.06 -6.84 2.59
C ASN A 146 -25.27 -7.98 1.57
N GLY A 147 -24.51 -9.07 1.66
CA GLY A 147 -24.69 -10.29 0.88
C GLY A 147 -24.29 -10.19 -0.60
N THR A 148 -23.84 -9.03 -1.09
CA THR A 148 -23.42 -8.83 -2.49
C THR A 148 -21.92 -9.05 -2.71
N GLY A 149 -21.16 -9.26 -1.62
CA GLY A 149 -19.70 -9.27 -1.61
C GLY A 149 -19.06 -7.87 -1.75
N TYR A 150 -19.85 -6.80 -1.67
CA TYR A 150 -19.39 -5.42 -1.43
C TYR A 150 -19.82 -5.00 -0.02
N LEU A 151 -19.21 -3.95 0.51
CA LEU A 151 -19.53 -3.46 1.86
C LEU A 151 -20.92 -2.82 1.91
N VAL A 152 -21.31 -2.07 0.89
CA VAL A 152 -22.59 -1.37 0.83
C VAL A 152 -23.16 -1.44 -0.60
N GLY A 153 -24.45 -1.73 -0.72
CA GLY A 153 -25.17 -1.73 -1.99
C GLY A 153 -24.78 -2.89 -2.92
N LYS A 154 -25.12 -2.74 -4.20
CA LYS A 154 -25.00 -3.79 -5.24
C LYS A 154 -23.79 -3.65 -6.17
N LYS A 155 -23.07 -2.54 -6.07
CA LYS A 155 -21.90 -2.17 -6.89
C LYS A 155 -20.79 -1.69 -5.96
N PRO A 156 -19.51 -1.77 -6.35
CA PRO A 156 -18.44 -1.29 -5.50
C PRO A 156 -18.54 0.23 -5.35
N THR A 157 -18.31 0.70 -4.14
CA THR A 157 -18.22 2.13 -3.81
C THR A 157 -16.79 2.46 -3.40
N TRP A 158 -16.47 3.74 -3.23
CA TRP A 158 -15.14 4.17 -2.82
C TRP A 158 -14.67 3.52 -1.50
N VAL A 159 -15.59 3.10 -0.62
CA VAL A 159 -15.24 2.43 0.65
C VAL A 159 -14.67 1.02 0.43
N ASP A 160 -15.07 0.34 -0.65
CA ASP A 160 -14.54 -0.99 -0.96
C ASP A 160 -13.05 -0.92 -1.34
N PHE A 161 -12.62 0.15 -2.01
CA PHE A 161 -11.22 0.33 -2.42
C PHE A 161 -10.30 0.68 -1.27
N ILE A 162 -10.74 1.54 -0.33
CA ILE A 162 -9.97 1.85 0.88
C ILE A 162 -9.83 0.61 1.78
N VAL A 163 -10.89 -0.19 1.93
CA VAL A 163 -10.84 -1.43 2.73
C VAL A 163 -9.94 -2.48 2.08
N ALA A 164 -10.06 -2.70 0.77
CA ALA A 164 -9.23 -3.66 0.07
C ALA A 164 -7.73 -3.28 0.12
N ASP A 165 -7.39 -2.00 -0.04
CA ASP A 165 -6.00 -1.51 0.04
C ASP A 165 -5.45 -1.55 1.47
N THR A 166 -6.29 -1.28 2.47
CA THR A 166 -5.93 -1.42 3.89
C THR A 166 -5.66 -2.87 4.24
N MET A 167 -6.47 -3.80 3.71
CA MET A 167 -6.22 -5.22 3.88
C MET A 167 -4.95 -5.69 3.17
N ASP A 168 -4.69 -5.22 1.95
CA ASP A 168 -3.42 -5.48 1.25
C ASP A 168 -2.21 -4.98 2.07
N SER A 169 -2.35 -3.80 2.69
CA SER A 169 -1.34 -3.24 3.58
C SER A 169 -1.15 -4.07 4.85
N HIS A 170 -2.23 -4.50 5.51
CA HIS A 170 -2.13 -5.36 6.70
C HIS A 170 -1.42 -6.68 6.37
N LEU A 171 -1.80 -7.35 5.29
CA LEU A 171 -1.16 -8.58 4.82
C LEU A 171 0.32 -8.38 4.44
N TYR A 172 0.68 -7.18 3.97
CA TYR A 172 2.06 -6.83 3.66
C TYR A 172 2.91 -6.62 4.92
N PHE A 173 2.34 -6.07 6.00
CA PHE A 173 3.09 -5.75 7.22
C PHE A 173 3.00 -6.82 8.32
N SER A 174 2.02 -7.72 8.26
CA SER A 174 1.78 -8.75 9.26
C SER A 174 2.18 -10.12 8.73
N ASP A 175 3.44 -10.49 8.96
CA ASP A 175 4.02 -11.78 8.54
C ASP A 175 3.31 -13.03 9.10
N ASN A 176 2.54 -12.85 10.19
CA ASN A 176 1.73 -13.88 10.85
C ASN A 176 0.22 -13.63 10.69
N ALA A 177 -0.21 -12.84 9.71
CA ALA A 177 -1.64 -12.67 9.45
C ALA A 177 -2.24 -14.02 9.04
N ASP A 178 -2.91 -14.68 10.00
CA ASP A 178 -3.66 -15.88 9.75
C ASP A 178 -4.84 -15.53 8.83
N LYS A 179 -4.74 -15.97 7.57
CA LYS A 179 -5.75 -15.70 6.54
C LYS A 179 -7.11 -16.27 6.92
N ASP A 180 -7.14 -17.31 7.75
CA ASP A 180 -8.38 -17.92 8.22
C ASP A 180 -9.15 -16.95 9.15
N GLN A 181 -8.45 -16.09 9.89
CA GLN A 181 -9.07 -15.06 10.72
C GLN A 181 -9.77 -13.98 9.90
N LEU A 182 -9.36 -13.78 8.65
CA LEU A 182 -9.84 -12.69 7.80
C LEU A 182 -11.24 -12.96 7.22
N GLY A 183 -11.66 -14.23 7.13
CA GLY A 183 -13.02 -14.61 6.74
C GLY A 183 -13.42 -14.13 5.34
N GLU A 184 -14.62 -13.54 5.21
CA GLU A 184 -15.15 -13.01 3.93
C GLU A 184 -14.32 -11.82 3.41
N LEU A 185 -13.56 -11.15 4.28
CA LEU A 185 -12.80 -9.96 3.90
C LEU A 185 -11.72 -10.28 2.86
N ILE A 186 -11.15 -11.49 2.87
CA ILE A 186 -10.17 -11.89 1.85
C ILE A 186 -10.82 -12.01 0.47
N GLN A 187 -12.04 -12.55 0.42
CA GLN A 187 -12.81 -12.69 -0.81
C GLN A 187 -13.25 -11.32 -1.33
N HIS A 188 -13.62 -10.40 -0.43
CA HIS A 188 -13.88 -9.00 -0.76
C HIS A 188 -12.65 -8.34 -1.40
N LYS A 189 -11.48 -8.43 -0.75
CA LYS A 189 -10.22 -7.90 -1.30
C LYS A 189 -9.95 -8.47 -2.70
N ASP A 190 -9.97 -9.78 -2.85
CA ASP A 190 -9.70 -10.45 -4.13
C ASP A 190 -10.70 -10.01 -5.21
N LYS A 191 -11.98 -9.84 -4.85
CA LYS A 191 -13.01 -9.32 -5.74
C LYS A 191 -12.69 -7.90 -6.22
N ILE A 192 -12.27 -7.00 -5.33
CA ILE A 192 -11.92 -5.61 -5.69
C ILE A 192 -10.66 -5.57 -6.56
N PHE A 193 -9.62 -6.31 -6.21
CA PHE A 193 -8.39 -6.42 -7.01
C PHE A 193 -8.63 -7.10 -8.36
N GLY A 194 -9.68 -7.93 -8.45
CA GLY A 194 -10.15 -8.58 -9.66
C GLY A 194 -11.04 -7.72 -10.56
N LEU A 195 -11.37 -6.48 -10.19
CA LEU A 195 -12.22 -5.63 -11.03
C LEU A 195 -11.50 -5.20 -12.33
N PRO A 196 -12.23 -5.06 -13.45
CA PRO A 196 -11.68 -4.49 -14.68
C PRO A 196 -11.05 -3.11 -14.42
N GLY A 197 -9.87 -2.85 -14.98
CA GLY A 197 -9.09 -1.64 -14.73
C GLY A 197 -8.11 -1.80 -13.55
N VAL A 198 -8.55 -2.39 -12.44
CA VAL A 198 -7.69 -2.66 -11.27
C VAL A 198 -6.69 -3.78 -11.56
N GLN A 199 -7.14 -4.86 -12.20
CA GLN A 199 -6.29 -5.98 -12.61
C GLN A 199 -5.08 -5.54 -13.42
N LYS A 200 -5.24 -4.54 -14.31
CA LYS A 200 -4.14 -4.01 -15.11
C LYS A 200 -3.02 -3.45 -14.24
N ARG A 201 -3.33 -2.68 -13.19
CA ARG A 201 -2.33 -2.18 -12.23
C ARG A 201 -1.67 -3.32 -11.47
N VAL A 202 -2.44 -4.33 -11.07
CA VAL A 202 -1.91 -5.52 -10.39
C VAL A 202 -0.96 -6.29 -11.32
N GLU A 203 -1.29 -6.37 -12.60
CA GLU A 203 -0.42 -6.96 -13.64
C GLU A 203 0.80 -6.11 -13.95
N GLU A 204 0.70 -4.78 -13.97
CA GLU A 204 1.84 -3.87 -14.11
C GLU A 204 2.80 -4.00 -12.91
N ARG A 205 2.28 -4.27 -11.70
CA ARG A 205 3.11 -4.66 -10.55
C ARG A 205 3.82 -6.01 -10.80
N LYS A 206 3.15 -6.98 -11.44
CA LYS A 206 3.76 -8.23 -11.91
C LYS A 206 4.70 -8.03 -13.11
N ASP A 207 4.57 -6.92 -13.85
CA ASP A 207 5.36 -6.61 -15.05
C ASP A 207 6.81 -6.25 -14.68
N LEU A 208 7.09 -5.70 -13.49
CA LEU A 208 8.48 -5.57 -13.01
C LEU A 208 9.19 -6.93 -12.94
N ASN A 209 8.48 -7.96 -12.46
CA ASN A 209 8.96 -9.35 -12.51
C ASN A 209 9.09 -9.87 -13.95
N LYS A 210 8.28 -9.41 -14.91
CA LYS A 210 8.41 -9.76 -16.33
C LYS A 210 9.51 -8.96 -17.05
N GLN A 211 9.81 -7.75 -16.62
CA GLN A 211 10.86 -6.89 -17.19
C GLN A 211 12.23 -7.46 -16.89
N LEU A 212 12.42 -7.97 -15.67
CA LEU A 212 13.60 -8.77 -15.31
C LEU A 212 13.72 -10.01 -16.23
N LYS A 213 12.61 -10.75 -16.44
CA LYS A 213 12.54 -11.94 -17.33
C LYS A 213 12.96 -11.60 -18.75
N LYS A 214 12.35 -10.55 -19.27
CA LYS A 214 12.48 -10.11 -20.66
C LYS A 214 13.85 -9.52 -20.95
N ASN A 215 14.43 -8.76 -20.02
CA ASN A 215 15.77 -8.19 -20.21
C ASN A 215 16.83 -9.29 -20.16
N GLY A 216 16.65 -10.34 -19.34
CA GLY A 216 17.52 -11.52 -19.29
C GLY A 216 18.94 -11.24 -18.76
N THR A 217 19.29 -9.97 -18.54
CA THR A 217 20.55 -9.55 -17.93
C THR A 217 20.47 -9.54 -16.42
N GLY A 218 19.30 -9.75 -15.82
CA GLY A 218 19.06 -9.63 -14.37
C GLY A 218 19.04 -8.18 -13.86
N TYR A 219 19.03 -7.18 -14.74
CA TYR A 219 18.75 -5.78 -14.41
C TYR A 219 17.39 -5.36 -14.96
N LEU A 220 16.79 -4.30 -14.43
CA LEU A 220 15.49 -3.79 -14.88
C LEU A 220 15.59 -3.20 -16.29
N VAL A 221 16.72 -2.59 -16.64
CA VAL A 221 16.96 -2.02 -17.98
C VAL A 221 18.41 -2.22 -18.42
N GLY A 222 18.62 -2.70 -19.65
CA GLY A 222 19.93 -2.75 -20.30
C GLY A 222 20.90 -3.76 -19.66
N LYS A 223 22.20 -3.57 -19.92
CA LYS A 223 23.27 -4.51 -19.51
C LYS A 223 23.99 -4.12 -18.22
N LYS A 224 23.64 -2.99 -17.61
CA LYS A 224 24.30 -2.43 -16.41
C LYS A 224 23.24 -1.96 -15.40
N PRO A 225 23.52 -2.02 -14.09
CA PRO A 225 22.59 -1.56 -13.07
C PRO A 225 22.42 -0.04 -13.14
N THR A 226 21.20 0.42 -12.93
CA THR A 226 20.83 1.83 -12.77
C THR A 226 20.45 2.11 -11.32
N TRP A 227 20.26 3.38 -10.98
CA TRP A 227 19.81 3.77 -9.64
C TRP A 227 18.47 3.10 -9.23
N VAL A 228 17.61 2.78 -10.20
CA VAL A 228 16.33 2.08 -9.96
C VAL A 228 16.57 0.65 -9.46
N ASP A 229 17.54 -0.04 -10.02
CA ASP A 229 17.91 -1.40 -9.61
C ASP A 229 18.37 -1.44 -8.14
N PHE A 230 19.10 -0.42 -7.69
CA PHE A 230 19.52 -0.31 -6.30
C PHE A 230 18.36 -0.07 -5.33
N ILE A 231 17.37 0.74 -5.71
CA ILE A 231 16.18 0.99 -4.88
C ILE A 231 15.31 -0.26 -4.79
N VAL A 232 15.10 -0.96 -5.90
CA VAL A 232 14.30 -2.18 -5.93
C VAL A 232 14.99 -3.30 -5.14
N ALA A 233 16.30 -3.46 -5.30
CA ALA A 233 17.08 -4.38 -4.47
C ALA A 233 17.01 -4.03 -2.99
N ASP A 234 17.14 -2.76 -2.61
CA ASP A 234 17.06 -2.34 -1.22
C ASP A 234 15.69 -2.60 -0.57
N THR A 235 14.64 -2.29 -1.33
CA THR A 235 13.25 -2.53 -0.91
C THR A 235 12.99 -4.03 -0.74
N MET A 236 13.48 -4.84 -1.68
CA MET A 236 13.35 -6.30 -1.64
C MET A 236 14.18 -6.91 -0.51
N ASP A 237 15.38 -6.40 -0.24
CA ASP A 237 16.21 -6.87 0.86
C ASP A 237 15.58 -6.57 2.21
N SER A 238 15.05 -5.37 2.39
CA SER A 238 14.29 -5.02 3.59
C SER A 238 13.09 -5.96 3.75
N HIS A 239 12.31 -6.16 2.68
CA HIS A 239 11.16 -7.06 2.70
C HIS A 239 11.54 -8.50 3.08
N LEU A 240 12.56 -9.10 2.44
CA LEU A 240 13.06 -10.45 2.74
C LEU A 240 13.79 -10.56 4.09
N TYR A 241 14.31 -9.44 4.59
CA TYR A 241 14.96 -9.39 5.88
C TYR A 241 13.92 -9.42 7.01
N PHE A 242 12.84 -8.65 6.88
CA PHE A 242 11.79 -8.55 7.89
C PHE A 242 10.73 -9.64 7.79
N SER A 243 10.50 -10.20 6.59
CA SER A 243 9.47 -11.24 6.36
C SER A 243 10.09 -12.63 6.22
N GLU A 244 10.03 -13.44 7.28
CA GLU A 244 10.54 -14.82 7.29
C GLU A 244 9.81 -15.74 6.30
N ASN A 245 8.53 -15.49 6.06
CA ASN A 245 7.64 -16.26 5.19
C ASN A 245 7.31 -15.54 3.88
N ALA A 246 8.10 -14.53 3.50
CA ALA A 246 7.99 -13.91 2.18
C ALA A 246 7.91 -15.02 1.13
N ASP A 247 6.80 -15.07 0.38
CA ASP A 247 6.56 -16.07 -0.65
C ASP A 247 7.57 -15.82 -1.78
N LYS A 248 8.74 -16.45 -1.65
CA LYS A 248 9.86 -16.29 -2.59
C LYS A 248 9.47 -16.76 -3.99
N ASP A 249 8.49 -17.65 -4.09
CA ASP A 249 7.97 -18.12 -5.37
C ASP A 249 7.10 -17.06 -6.04
N GLN A 250 6.30 -16.28 -5.27
CA GLN A 250 5.61 -15.09 -5.78
C GLN A 250 6.56 -13.93 -6.10
N LEU A 251 7.59 -13.71 -5.27
CA LEU A 251 8.57 -12.64 -5.46
C LEU A 251 9.50 -12.94 -6.65
N GLY A 252 9.78 -14.22 -6.90
CA GLY A 252 10.41 -14.71 -8.12
C GLY A 252 11.74 -14.01 -8.44
N GLU A 253 11.75 -13.30 -9.56
CA GLU A 253 12.99 -12.70 -10.08
C GLU A 253 13.47 -11.48 -9.32
N LEU A 254 12.61 -10.84 -8.55
CA LEU A 254 13.02 -9.72 -7.72
C LEU A 254 14.02 -10.16 -6.63
N VAL A 255 13.90 -11.40 -6.13
CA VAL A 255 14.86 -11.97 -5.18
C VAL A 255 16.23 -12.14 -5.85
N GLN A 256 16.24 -12.73 -7.05
CA GLN A 256 17.47 -12.94 -7.83
C GLN A 256 18.11 -11.61 -8.25
N HIS A 257 17.28 -10.63 -8.61
CA HIS A 257 17.69 -9.27 -8.94
C HIS A 257 18.36 -8.59 -7.75
N LYS A 258 17.76 -8.65 -6.56
CA LYS A 258 18.37 -8.15 -5.32
C LYS A 258 19.74 -8.77 -5.07
N ASP A 259 19.84 -10.10 -5.09
CA ASP A 259 21.09 -10.81 -4.84
C ASP A 259 22.16 -10.42 -5.85
N LYS A 260 21.77 -10.25 -7.12
CA LYS A 260 22.66 -9.77 -8.18
C LYS A 260 23.17 -8.35 -7.92
N ILE A 261 22.30 -7.43 -7.51
CA ILE A 261 22.69 -6.04 -7.22
C ILE A 261 23.61 -5.98 -6.00
N PHE A 262 23.36 -6.79 -4.96
CA PHE A 262 24.18 -6.81 -3.76
C PHE A 262 25.50 -7.57 -3.95
N GLY A 263 25.57 -8.44 -4.96
CA GLY A 263 26.80 -9.11 -5.39
C GLY A 263 27.68 -8.30 -6.34
N LEU A 264 27.37 -7.03 -6.61
CA LEU A 264 28.21 -6.19 -7.47
C LEU A 264 29.55 -5.83 -6.78
N PRO A 265 30.67 -5.83 -7.52
CA PRO A 265 31.97 -5.46 -6.97
C PRO A 265 31.97 -4.06 -6.32
N GLY A 266 32.51 -3.96 -5.11
CA GLY A 266 32.61 -2.72 -4.35
C GLY A 266 31.44 -2.46 -3.39
N LEU A 267 30.44 -3.34 -3.35
CA LEU A 267 29.33 -3.27 -2.38
C LEU A 267 29.49 -4.24 -1.20
N GLU A 268 30.51 -5.09 -1.20
CA GLU A 268 30.73 -6.14 -0.21
C GLU A 268 30.78 -5.57 1.20
N LYS A 269 31.54 -4.48 1.38
CA LYS A 269 31.65 -3.78 2.67
C LYS A 269 30.30 -3.21 3.12
N ARG A 270 29.53 -2.62 2.19
CA ARG A 270 28.23 -2.00 2.50
C ARG A 270 27.15 -3.05 2.82
N VAL A 271 27.19 -4.20 2.14
CA VAL A 271 26.32 -5.35 2.41
C VAL A 271 26.68 -5.98 3.76
N GLU A 272 27.96 -6.10 4.07
CA GLU A 272 28.45 -6.64 5.35
C GLU A 272 28.10 -5.71 6.52
N GLU A 273 28.34 -4.40 6.39
CA GLU A 273 27.93 -3.40 7.38
C GLU A 273 26.41 -3.40 7.60
N ARG A 274 25.63 -3.65 6.55
CA ARG A 274 24.17 -3.76 6.63
C ARG A 274 23.68 -4.95 7.44
N LYS A 275 24.37 -6.09 7.43
CA LYS A 275 24.02 -7.23 8.29
C LYS A 275 24.07 -6.85 9.77
N GLY A 276 24.88 -5.86 10.14
CA GLY A 276 24.96 -5.29 11.50
C GLY A 276 24.00 -4.12 11.76
N LEU A 277 23.49 -3.45 10.72
CA LEU A 277 22.47 -2.40 10.85
C LEU A 277 21.09 -2.98 11.20
N TYR A 278 20.90 -4.25 10.88
CA TYR A 278 19.73 -4.99 11.25
C TYR A 278 20.04 -5.95 12.41
N PRO A 279 19.57 -5.70 13.64
CA PRO A 279 19.83 -6.59 14.78
C PRO A 279 19.57 -8.08 14.50
N PRO A 280 20.33 -9.01 15.12
CA PRO A 280 20.35 -10.44 14.77
C PRO A 280 18.96 -11.07 14.62
N ARG A 281 18.75 -11.87 13.56
CA ARG A 281 17.46 -12.55 13.29
C ARG A 281 16.91 -13.36 14.48
N GLU A 282 17.79 -13.89 15.32
CA GLU A 282 17.44 -14.63 16.53
C GLU A 282 16.74 -13.78 17.60
N MET A 283 16.90 -12.45 17.56
CA MET A 283 16.11 -11.52 18.38
C MET A 283 14.68 -11.28 17.84
N TYR A 284 14.34 -11.87 16.68
CA TYR A 284 13.03 -11.81 16.02
C TYR A 284 12.35 -13.18 15.95
N LYS A 285 13.01 -14.23 16.45
CA LYS A 285 12.40 -15.56 16.61
C LYS A 285 11.49 -15.53 17.83
N PHE A 286 10.20 -15.69 17.58
CA PHE A 286 9.20 -16.03 18.60
C PHE A 286 9.01 -17.55 18.63
#